data_AF-A0A950G3I1-F1
#
_entry.id   AF-A0A950G3I1-F1
#
_cell.length_a   1.000
_cell.length_b   1.000
_cell.length_c   1.000
_cell.angle_alpha   90.00
_cell.angle_beta   90.00
_cell.angle_gamma   90.00
#
_symmetry.space_group_name_H-M   'P 1'
#
loop_
_entity.id
_entity.type
_entity.pdbx_description
1 polymer ?
#
loop_
_entity_poly.entity_id
_entity_poly.type
_entity_poly.pdbx_seq_one_letter_code
_entity_poly.pdbx_strand_id
1 'polypeptide(L)'
;DALVARAGERMAYLMVPKPRDAAELNRACDFIDASLARHGIQHALPVHTLIETHGALRDVQQIAAHPRIESLSFGLMDFVSAHRGAIPRSAMGMGPHGQFDHPLVVRAKLDIAAAAHAHGKTPSHCVVTEFRDERALQSAAERAAREFGYTRMWSIHPAQIQPILDAFAPSSAEVDDAIEILHAAQAAQWAPIRHRDTLHDRASYRYFWQLIERAHRTGQPLPEAVLADWFAD
;
A
#
# COMPACT_ATOMS: atom_id res chain seq x y z
N ASP A 1 14.02 20.36 -7.29
CA ASP A 1 15.40 20.87 -7.26
C ASP A 1 15.93 21.10 -5.85
N ALA A 2 15.44 22.08 -5.08
CA ALA A 2 15.98 22.38 -3.74
C ALA A 2 16.03 21.16 -2.78
N LEU A 3 15.00 20.29 -2.79
CA LEU A 3 14.99 19.05 -1.99
C LEU A 3 16.09 18.08 -2.44
N VAL A 4 16.20 17.85 -3.74
CA VAL A 4 17.21 16.96 -4.34
C VAL A 4 18.62 17.47 -4.05
N ALA A 5 18.86 18.77 -4.23
CA ALA A 5 20.16 19.40 -3.97
C ALA A 5 20.64 19.22 -2.52
N ARG A 6 19.71 19.25 -1.55
CA ARG A 6 20.05 19.23 -0.11
C ARG A 6 20.04 17.84 0.50
N ALA A 7 19.17 16.95 0.00
CA ALA A 7 18.87 15.69 0.67
C ALA A 7 18.81 14.49 -0.28
N GLY A 8 19.01 14.66 -1.58
CA GLY A 8 18.77 13.62 -2.58
C GLY A 8 19.46 12.29 -2.25
N GLU A 9 20.73 12.31 -1.83
CA GLU A 9 21.49 11.11 -1.39
C GLU A 9 20.89 10.31 -0.23
N ARG A 10 19.97 10.89 0.54
CA ARG A 10 19.38 10.27 1.73
C ARG A 10 17.86 10.17 1.66
N MET A 11 17.24 10.63 0.58
CA MET A 11 15.79 10.60 0.46
C MET A 11 15.32 9.17 0.16
N ALA A 12 14.45 8.64 1.01
CA ALA A 12 13.83 7.35 0.77
C ALA A 12 12.90 7.38 -0.46
N TYR A 13 12.17 8.49 -0.65
CA TYR A 13 11.31 8.72 -1.80
C TYR A 13 10.95 10.20 -1.90
N LEU A 14 10.42 10.62 -3.06
CA LEU A 14 9.79 11.93 -3.26
C LEU A 14 8.30 11.76 -3.57
N MET A 15 7.44 12.50 -2.87
CA MET A 15 6.00 12.53 -3.14
C MET A 15 5.68 13.60 -4.18
N VAL A 16 4.99 13.23 -5.26
CA VAL A 16 4.40 14.16 -6.23
C VAL A 16 2.90 14.31 -5.94
N PRO A 17 2.46 15.43 -5.35
CA PRO A 17 1.05 15.67 -5.09
C PRO A 17 0.33 16.20 -6.35
N LYS A 18 -1.00 16.05 -6.38
CA LYS A 18 -1.89 16.66 -7.39
C LYS A 18 -1.47 16.51 -8.85
N PRO A 19 -0.97 15.35 -9.34
CA PRO A 19 -0.88 15.17 -10.78
C PRO A 19 -2.30 15.32 -11.37
N ARG A 20 -2.46 16.10 -12.45
CA ARG A 20 -3.76 16.19 -13.15
C ARG A 20 -4.01 14.98 -14.05
N ASP A 21 -2.95 14.36 -14.56
CA ASP A 21 -2.97 13.23 -15.49
C ASP A 21 -1.59 12.54 -15.50
N ALA A 22 -1.48 11.44 -16.25
CA ALA A 22 -0.22 10.72 -16.41
C ALA A 22 0.88 11.56 -17.08
N ALA A 23 0.51 12.48 -17.99
CA ALA A 23 1.49 13.31 -18.70
C ALA A 23 2.16 14.32 -17.76
N GLU A 24 1.42 14.88 -16.81
CA GLU A 24 1.97 15.75 -15.78
C GLU A 24 2.88 15.01 -14.81
N LEU A 25 2.52 13.77 -14.43
CA LEU A 25 3.39 12.94 -13.62
C LEU A 25 4.71 12.64 -14.34
N ASN A 26 4.67 12.32 -15.64
CA ASN A 26 5.88 12.08 -16.44
C ASN A 26 6.78 13.33 -16.47
N ARG A 27 6.20 14.52 -16.71
CA ARG A 27 6.97 15.77 -16.65
C ARG A 27 7.61 16.01 -15.28
N ALA A 28 6.93 15.65 -14.19
CA ALA A 28 7.50 15.74 -12.85
C ALA A 28 8.66 14.76 -12.67
N CYS A 29 8.54 13.53 -13.15
CA CYS A 29 9.61 12.53 -13.15
C CYS A 29 10.83 12.99 -13.97
N ASP A 30 10.62 13.52 -15.18
CA ASP A 30 11.70 14.06 -16.03
C ASP A 30 12.43 15.21 -15.34
N PHE A 31 11.69 16.08 -14.64
CA PHE A 31 12.28 17.16 -13.86
C PHE A 31 13.10 16.65 -12.68
N ILE A 32 12.64 15.59 -12.00
CA ILE A 32 13.40 14.92 -10.94
C ILE A 32 14.71 14.36 -11.52
N ASP A 33 14.67 13.71 -12.68
CA ASP A 33 15.88 13.21 -13.35
C ASP A 33 16.89 14.29 -13.70
N ALA A 34 16.42 15.36 -14.32
CA ALA A 34 17.27 16.50 -14.63
C ALA A 34 17.87 17.11 -13.36
N SER A 35 17.15 17.06 -12.23
CA SER A 35 17.64 17.54 -10.94
C SER A 35 18.69 16.60 -10.33
N LEU A 36 18.46 15.29 -10.34
CA LEU A 36 19.43 14.29 -9.86
C LEU A 36 20.75 14.40 -10.63
N ALA A 37 20.68 14.44 -11.96
CA ALA A 37 21.84 14.60 -12.83
C ALA A 37 22.61 15.90 -12.56
N ARG A 38 21.89 17.02 -12.39
CA ARG A 38 22.49 18.34 -12.07
C ARG A 38 23.29 18.32 -10.77
N HIS A 39 22.82 17.58 -9.77
CA HIS A 39 23.44 17.50 -8.44
C HIS A 39 24.34 16.26 -8.29
N GLY A 40 24.61 15.53 -9.36
CA GLY A 40 25.55 14.39 -9.37
C GLY A 40 25.05 13.12 -8.67
N ILE A 41 23.76 13.04 -8.34
CA ILE A 41 23.16 11.92 -7.59
C ILE A 41 22.92 10.75 -8.55
N GLN A 42 23.54 9.60 -8.26
CA GLN A 42 23.57 8.45 -9.17
C GLN A 42 22.48 7.40 -8.91
N HIS A 43 21.93 7.34 -7.70
CA HIS A 43 20.87 6.38 -7.38
C HIS A 43 19.52 6.88 -7.92
N ALA A 44 18.65 5.94 -8.32
CA ALA A 44 17.29 6.28 -8.71
C ALA A 44 16.50 6.67 -7.45
N LEU A 45 15.99 7.89 -7.40
CA LEU A 45 15.13 8.35 -6.30
C LEU A 45 13.70 7.84 -6.53
N PRO A 46 13.16 6.99 -5.64
CA PRO A 46 11.77 6.53 -5.76
C PRO A 46 10.76 7.66 -5.76
N VAL A 47 9.67 7.48 -6.51
CA VAL A 47 8.56 8.44 -6.52
C VAL A 47 7.29 7.77 -6.01
N HIS A 48 6.65 8.45 -5.08
CA HIS A 48 5.27 8.19 -4.69
C HIS A 48 4.38 9.27 -5.28
N THR A 49 3.12 8.96 -5.55
CA THR A 49 2.18 9.98 -6.07
C THR A 49 0.83 9.88 -5.40
N LEU A 50 0.15 11.03 -5.30
CA LEU A 50 -1.24 11.08 -4.87
C LEU A 50 -2.18 10.92 -6.07
N ILE A 51 -3.18 10.04 -5.93
CA ILE A 51 -4.33 9.96 -6.82
C ILE A 51 -5.47 10.70 -6.13
N GLU A 52 -5.63 11.96 -6.51
CA GLU A 52 -6.55 12.89 -5.83
C GLU A 52 -7.23 13.89 -6.76
N THR A 53 -6.98 13.77 -8.07
CA THR A 53 -7.64 14.55 -9.13
C THR A 53 -8.42 13.61 -10.05
N HIS A 54 -9.41 14.16 -10.76
CA HIS A 54 -10.22 13.38 -11.71
C HIS A 54 -9.39 12.73 -12.82
N GLY A 55 -8.42 13.46 -13.37
CA GLY A 55 -7.60 12.93 -14.45
C GLY A 55 -6.54 11.94 -13.96
N ALA A 56 -5.98 12.11 -12.76
CA ALA A 56 -5.13 11.09 -12.15
C ALA A 56 -5.89 9.79 -11.88
N LEU A 57 -7.15 9.86 -11.42
CA LEU A 57 -7.96 8.66 -11.23
C LEU A 57 -8.30 8.00 -12.58
N ARG A 58 -8.64 8.79 -13.61
CA ARG A 58 -8.86 8.28 -14.98
C ARG A 58 -7.64 7.55 -15.51
N ASP A 59 -6.44 8.10 -15.30
CA ASP A 59 -5.19 7.57 -15.85
C ASP A 59 -4.44 6.68 -14.85
N VAL A 60 -5.09 6.20 -13.78
CA VAL A 60 -4.43 5.53 -12.65
C VAL A 60 -3.64 4.29 -13.07
N GLN A 61 -4.10 3.55 -14.08
CA GLN A 61 -3.38 2.40 -14.63
C GLN A 61 -2.07 2.83 -15.34
N GLN A 62 -2.12 3.90 -16.14
CA GLN A 62 -0.93 4.44 -16.80
C GLN A 62 0.07 5.00 -15.79
N ILE A 63 -0.43 5.68 -14.75
CA ILE A 63 0.38 6.18 -13.64
C ILE A 63 1.04 5.02 -12.89
N ALA A 64 0.28 3.96 -12.58
CA ALA A 64 0.78 2.76 -11.91
C ALA A 64 1.85 2.04 -12.75
N ALA A 65 1.72 2.03 -14.07
CA ALA A 65 2.68 1.42 -14.99
C ALA A 65 4.03 2.15 -15.07
N HIS A 66 4.12 3.39 -14.58
CA HIS A 66 5.34 4.17 -14.68
C HIS A 66 6.49 3.51 -13.88
N PRO A 67 7.69 3.29 -14.48
CA PRO A 67 8.76 2.52 -13.84
C PRO A 67 9.23 3.07 -12.49
N ARG A 68 9.27 4.40 -12.34
CA ARG A 68 9.71 5.09 -11.10
C ARG A 68 8.70 5.07 -9.96
N ILE A 69 7.43 4.82 -10.25
CA ILE A 69 6.40 4.88 -9.22
C ILE A 69 6.51 3.62 -8.36
N GLU A 70 6.63 3.80 -7.05
CA GLU A 70 6.64 2.68 -6.09
C GLU A 70 5.34 2.61 -5.29
N SER A 71 4.65 3.74 -5.11
CA SER A 71 3.41 3.78 -4.34
C SER A 71 2.40 4.79 -4.87
N LEU A 72 1.12 4.39 -4.83
CA LEU A 72 -0.04 5.22 -5.14
C LEU A 72 -0.79 5.52 -3.85
N SER A 73 -0.85 6.78 -3.45
CA SER A 73 -1.58 7.21 -2.26
C SER A 73 -2.93 7.80 -2.64
N PHE A 74 -4.00 7.47 -1.93
CA PHE A 74 -5.29 8.14 -2.15
C PHE A 74 -5.34 9.49 -1.41
N GLY A 75 -5.64 10.59 -2.10
CA GLY A 75 -5.85 11.90 -1.46
C GLY A 75 -7.34 12.18 -1.25
N LEU A 76 -7.91 11.61 -0.18
CA LEU A 76 -9.36 11.64 0.09
C LEU A 76 -9.95 13.06 0.12
N MET A 77 -9.33 13.98 0.86
CA MET A 77 -9.86 15.34 1.05
C MET A 77 -9.88 16.13 -0.26
N ASP A 78 -8.80 16.04 -1.04
CA ASP A 78 -8.68 16.68 -2.35
C ASP A 78 -9.64 16.03 -3.36
N PHE A 79 -9.76 14.70 -3.37
CA PHE A 79 -10.70 13.99 -4.23
C PHE A 79 -12.15 14.41 -3.96
N VAL A 80 -12.60 14.41 -2.71
CA VAL A 80 -13.95 14.86 -2.35
C VAL A 80 -14.14 16.33 -2.72
N SER A 81 -13.17 17.19 -2.44
CA SER A 81 -13.23 18.63 -2.78
C SER A 81 -13.29 18.88 -4.29
N ALA A 82 -12.63 18.04 -5.10
CA ALA A 82 -12.66 18.12 -6.56
C ALA A 82 -14.06 17.88 -7.16
N HIS A 83 -15.00 17.33 -6.38
CA HIS A 83 -16.40 17.17 -6.78
C HIS A 83 -17.27 18.40 -6.49
N ARG A 84 -16.68 19.51 -6.03
CA ARG A 84 -17.34 20.82 -5.89
C ARG A 84 -18.65 20.77 -5.08
N GLY A 85 -18.66 19.98 -4.01
CA GLY A 85 -19.81 19.84 -3.11
C GLY A 85 -20.81 18.75 -3.51
N ALA A 86 -20.63 18.06 -4.64
CA ALA A 86 -21.51 16.95 -5.03
C ALA A 86 -21.29 15.68 -4.18
N ILE A 87 -20.07 15.48 -3.66
CA ILE A 87 -19.81 14.48 -2.62
C ILE A 87 -19.90 15.18 -1.25
N PRO A 88 -20.73 14.68 -0.31
CA PRO A 88 -20.89 15.30 0.99
C PRO A 88 -19.62 15.20 1.83
N ARG A 89 -19.43 16.18 2.73
CA ARG A 89 -18.31 16.19 3.69
C ARG A 89 -18.23 14.91 4.54
N SER A 90 -19.36 14.26 4.82
CA SER A 90 -19.40 13.00 5.58
C SER A 90 -18.56 11.90 4.94
N ALA A 91 -18.40 11.91 3.61
CA ALA A 91 -17.55 10.96 2.89
C ALA A 91 -16.05 11.09 3.21
N MET A 92 -15.62 12.15 3.90
CA MET A 92 -14.25 12.30 4.40
C MET A 92 -14.04 11.66 5.79
N GLY A 93 -15.11 11.19 6.45
CA GLY A 93 -15.08 10.70 7.84
C GLY A 93 -15.34 9.20 7.96
N MET A 94 -15.46 8.75 9.22
CA MET A 94 -15.68 7.34 9.61
C MET A 94 -17.15 6.99 9.90
N GLY A 95 -18.07 7.95 9.76
CA GLY A 95 -19.49 7.72 10.00
C GLY A 95 -20.17 6.91 8.89
N PRO A 96 -21.49 6.65 9.02
CA PRO A 96 -22.29 6.04 7.97
C PRO A 96 -22.16 6.81 6.66
N HIS A 97 -22.00 6.10 5.53
CA HIS A 97 -21.70 6.70 4.22
C HIS A 97 -20.38 7.51 4.21
N GLY A 98 -19.43 7.11 5.05
CA GLY A 98 -18.11 7.71 5.16
C GLY A 98 -17.16 7.26 4.07
N GLN A 99 -15.86 7.39 4.35
CA GLN A 99 -14.78 7.17 3.38
C GLN A 99 -14.65 5.72 2.88
N PHE A 100 -15.37 4.77 3.49
CA PHE A 100 -15.37 3.37 3.10
C PHE A 100 -16.73 2.89 2.56
N ASP A 101 -17.74 3.76 2.53
CA ASP A 101 -19.11 3.39 2.17
C ASP A 101 -19.71 4.32 1.10
N HIS A 102 -19.18 5.54 0.94
CA HIS A 102 -19.63 6.43 -0.14
C HIS A 102 -19.22 5.87 -1.51
N PRO A 103 -20.15 5.60 -2.44
CA PRO A 103 -19.87 4.81 -3.66
C PRO A 103 -18.72 5.35 -4.53
N LEU A 104 -18.64 6.66 -4.73
CA LEU A 104 -17.56 7.26 -5.53
C LEU A 104 -16.19 7.22 -4.84
N VAL A 105 -16.17 7.25 -3.51
CA VAL A 105 -14.91 7.15 -2.73
C VAL A 105 -14.45 5.70 -2.72
N VAL A 106 -15.37 4.76 -2.50
CA VAL A 106 -15.12 3.32 -2.59
C VAL A 106 -14.56 2.95 -3.96
N ARG A 107 -15.23 3.39 -5.04
CA ARG A 107 -14.75 3.19 -6.41
C ARG A 107 -13.31 3.71 -6.58
N ALA A 108 -13.03 4.94 -6.16
CA ALA A 108 -11.70 5.51 -6.31
C ALA A 108 -10.63 4.70 -5.56
N LYS A 109 -10.91 4.29 -4.32
CA LYS A 109 -10.00 3.45 -3.53
C LYS A 109 -9.72 2.11 -4.20
N LEU A 110 -10.76 1.43 -4.70
CA LEU A 110 -10.63 0.15 -5.40
C LEU A 110 -9.87 0.29 -6.72
N ASP A 111 -10.15 1.32 -7.52
CA ASP A 111 -9.44 1.60 -8.79
C ASP A 111 -7.93 1.79 -8.53
N ILE A 112 -7.57 2.51 -7.46
CA ILE A 112 -6.17 2.73 -7.05
C ILE A 112 -5.51 1.44 -6.59
N ALA A 113 -6.18 0.68 -5.71
CA ALA A 113 -5.64 -0.58 -5.20
C ALA A 113 -5.42 -1.60 -6.33
N ALA A 114 -6.40 -1.76 -7.21
CA ALA A 114 -6.30 -2.66 -8.36
C ALA A 114 -5.16 -2.26 -9.31
N ALA A 115 -5.02 -0.97 -9.63
CA ALA A 115 -3.91 -0.48 -10.46
C ALA A 115 -2.55 -0.72 -9.80
N ALA A 116 -2.43 -0.45 -8.49
CA ALA A 116 -1.19 -0.68 -7.78
C ALA A 116 -0.79 -2.16 -7.83
N HIS A 117 -1.70 -3.08 -7.48
CA HIS A 117 -1.43 -4.52 -7.51
C HIS A 117 -1.10 -5.03 -8.91
N ALA A 118 -1.81 -4.58 -9.94
CA ALA A 118 -1.56 -4.97 -11.33
C ALA A 118 -0.15 -4.63 -11.82
N HIS A 119 0.47 -3.60 -11.25
CA HIS A 119 1.80 -3.12 -11.62
C HIS A 119 2.87 -3.35 -10.54
N GLY A 120 2.57 -4.17 -9.52
CA GLY A 120 3.50 -4.47 -8.43
C GLY A 120 3.89 -3.24 -7.59
N LYS A 121 2.97 -2.28 -7.45
CA LYS A 121 3.14 -1.05 -6.68
C LYS A 121 2.47 -1.17 -5.33
N THR A 122 2.87 -0.34 -4.38
CA THR A 122 2.28 -0.27 -3.03
C THR A 122 1.04 0.62 -3.03
N PRO A 123 -0.19 0.08 -2.89
CA PRO A 123 -1.35 0.91 -2.59
C PRO A 123 -1.25 1.46 -1.17
N SER A 124 -1.27 2.79 -1.06
CA SER A 124 -1.18 3.52 0.21
C SER A 124 -2.48 4.24 0.54
N HIS A 125 -3.09 3.87 1.67
CA HIS A 125 -4.35 4.42 2.11
C HIS A 125 -4.17 5.85 2.62
N CYS A 126 -5.22 6.65 2.47
CA CYS A 126 -5.29 8.02 2.98
C CYS A 126 -5.25 8.08 4.51
N VAL A 127 -5.12 9.28 5.05
CA VAL A 127 -5.17 9.54 6.49
C VAL A 127 -6.59 9.37 7.02
N VAL A 128 -6.72 8.96 8.27
CA VAL A 128 -7.97 9.06 9.04
C VAL A 128 -7.86 10.30 9.91
N THR A 129 -8.81 11.22 9.75
CA THR A 129 -8.84 12.49 10.50
C THR A 129 -9.38 12.32 11.92
N GLU A 130 -9.99 11.17 12.22
CA GLU A 130 -10.32 10.75 13.58
C GLU A 130 -9.06 10.28 14.30
N PHE A 131 -8.75 10.92 15.43
CA PHE A 131 -7.57 10.60 16.25
C PHE A 131 -7.89 10.53 17.75
N ARG A 132 -9.15 10.77 18.15
CA ARG A 132 -9.60 10.66 19.55
C ARG A 132 -10.22 9.29 19.81
N ASP A 133 -10.85 8.70 18.79
CA ASP A 133 -11.42 7.36 18.86
C ASP A 133 -10.44 6.33 18.28
N GLU A 134 -9.68 5.67 19.15
CA GLU A 134 -8.74 4.62 18.79
C GLU A 134 -9.42 3.42 18.10
N ARG A 135 -10.66 3.10 18.47
CA ARG A 135 -11.41 1.98 17.86
C ARG A 135 -11.81 2.32 16.43
N ALA A 136 -12.25 3.55 16.19
CA ALA A 136 -12.57 4.01 14.85
C ALA A 136 -11.33 4.01 13.94
N LEU A 137 -10.17 4.37 14.48
CA LEU A 137 -8.90 4.29 13.75
C LEU A 137 -8.49 2.85 13.45
N GLN A 138 -8.51 1.97 14.44
CA GLN A 138 -8.18 0.55 14.26
C GLN A 138 -9.07 -0.08 13.19
N SER A 139 -10.38 0.13 13.28
CA SER A 139 -11.34 -0.35 12.29
C SER A 139 -11.06 0.22 10.90
N ALA A 140 -10.70 1.51 10.79
CA ALA A 140 -10.33 2.10 9.51
C ALA A 140 -9.09 1.43 8.88
N ALA A 141 -8.07 1.16 9.68
CA ALA A 141 -6.84 0.50 9.22
C ALA A 141 -7.12 -0.95 8.81
N GLU A 142 -7.93 -1.68 9.56
CA GLU A 142 -8.36 -3.04 9.23
C GLU A 142 -9.16 -3.07 7.94
N ARG A 143 -10.14 -2.18 7.75
CA ARG A 143 -10.90 -2.07 6.50
C ARG A 143 -9.99 -1.74 5.32
N ALA A 144 -9.07 -0.79 5.48
CA ALA A 144 -8.11 -0.45 4.44
C ALA A 144 -7.26 -1.68 4.02
N ALA A 145 -6.73 -2.42 4.99
CA ALA A 145 -5.89 -3.58 4.74
C ALA A 145 -6.66 -4.79 4.18
N ARG A 146 -7.82 -5.11 4.77
CA ARG A 146 -8.54 -6.38 4.56
C ARG A 146 -9.65 -6.29 3.51
N GLU A 147 -10.38 -5.17 3.44
CA GLU A 147 -11.48 -4.99 2.48
C GLU A 147 -11.02 -4.33 1.18
N PHE A 148 -10.10 -3.36 1.26
CA PHE A 148 -9.67 -2.56 0.11
C PHE A 148 -8.29 -2.96 -0.42
N GLY A 149 -7.60 -3.91 0.21
CA GLY A 149 -6.32 -4.45 -0.27
C GLY A 149 -5.17 -3.46 -0.24
N TYR A 150 -5.21 -2.45 0.64
CA TYR A 150 -4.07 -1.56 0.84
C TYR A 150 -2.96 -2.27 1.63
N THR A 151 -1.71 -1.91 1.37
CA THR A 151 -0.54 -2.48 2.07
C THR A 151 0.30 -1.42 2.78
N ARG A 152 -0.15 -0.16 2.73
CA ARG A 152 0.40 0.97 3.47
C ARG A 152 -0.75 1.90 3.88
N MET A 153 -0.57 2.67 4.95
CA MET A 153 -1.49 3.73 5.36
C MET A 153 -0.73 4.91 5.93
N TRP A 154 -1.23 6.13 5.70
CA TRP A 154 -0.63 7.34 6.25
C TRP A 154 -1.05 7.55 7.71
N SER A 155 -0.11 8.01 8.53
CA SER A 155 -0.34 8.50 9.89
C SER A 155 -0.10 10.01 9.94
N ILE A 156 -0.97 10.73 10.66
CA ILE A 156 -0.84 12.18 10.94
C ILE A 156 -0.64 12.48 12.42
N HIS A 157 -0.67 11.46 13.27
CA HIS A 157 -0.47 11.58 14.71
C HIS A 157 0.27 10.35 15.25
N PRO A 158 1.25 10.49 16.16
CA PRO A 158 2.02 9.36 16.67
C PRO A 158 1.18 8.21 17.23
N ALA A 159 0.06 8.52 17.91
CA ALA A 159 -0.87 7.51 18.42
C ALA A 159 -1.53 6.64 17.32
N GLN A 160 -1.46 7.05 16.05
CA GLN A 160 -1.97 6.25 14.94
C GLN A 160 -0.98 5.19 14.45
N ILE A 161 0.31 5.30 14.80
CA ILE A 161 1.35 4.44 14.25
C ILE A 161 1.12 2.98 14.64
N GLN A 162 0.98 2.70 15.94
CA GLN A 162 0.84 1.31 16.41
C GLN A 162 -0.45 0.63 15.90
N PRO A 163 -1.64 1.27 15.98
CA PRO A 163 -2.87 0.68 15.43
C PRO A 163 -2.78 0.39 13.92
N ILE A 164 -2.12 1.26 13.15
CA ILE A 164 -1.89 1.02 11.72
C ILE A 164 -0.96 -0.18 11.53
N LEU A 165 0.14 -0.28 12.27
CA LEU A 165 1.05 -1.41 12.15
C LEU A 165 0.36 -2.73 12.50
N ASP A 166 -0.41 -2.76 13.60
CA ASP A 166 -1.14 -3.94 14.06
C ASP A 166 -2.18 -4.40 13.04
N ALA A 167 -2.95 -3.47 12.45
CA ALA A 167 -3.96 -3.80 11.45
C ALA A 167 -3.39 -4.34 10.12
N PHE A 168 -2.19 -3.90 9.75
CA PHE A 168 -1.51 -4.29 8.50
C PHE A 168 -0.61 -5.53 8.67
N ALA A 169 -0.29 -5.91 9.91
CA ALA A 169 0.39 -7.17 10.21
C ALA A 169 -0.54 -8.38 9.98
N PRO A 170 -0.02 -9.50 9.47
CA PRO A 170 -0.76 -10.76 9.54
C PRO A 170 -0.92 -11.20 11.00
N SER A 171 -2.01 -11.89 11.30
CA SER A 171 -2.22 -12.46 12.64
C SER A 171 -1.29 -13.65 12.88
N SER A 172 -0.99 -13.97 14.14
CA SER A 172 -0.20 -15.16 14.47
C SER A 172 -0.84 -16.43 13.92
N ALA A 173 -2.17 -16.55 14.00
CA ALA A 173 -2.90 -17.70 13.46
C ALA A 173 -2.77 -17.83 11.93
N GLU A 174 -2.82 -16.72 11.19
CA GLU A 174 -2.57 -16.73 9.74
C GLU A 174 -1.13 -17.18 9.42
N VAL A 175 -0.16 -16.75 10.23
CA VAL A 175 1.27 -17.10 10.07
C VAL A 175 1.51 -18.57 10.41
N ASP A 176 0.97 -19.07 11.51
CA ASP A 176 1.08 -20.48 11.93
C ASP A 176 0.51 -21.41 10.86
N ASP A 177 -0.68 -21.09 10.34
CA ASP A 177 -1.33 -21.84 9.25
C ASP A 177 -0.49 -21.83 7.97
N ALA A 178 0.06 -20.66 7.61
CA ALA A 178 0.96 -20.53 6.47
C ALA A 178 2.22 -21.39 6.61
N ILE A 179 2.82 -21.42 7.80
CA ILE A 179 4.01 -22.23 8.11
C ILE A 179 3.69 -23.72 7.97
N GLU A 180 2.57 -24.19 8.56
CA GLU A 180 2.12 -25.58 8.47
C GLU A 180 1.92 -26.02 7.00
N ILE A 181 1.24 -25.18 6.21
CA ILE A 181 0.95 -25.47 4.80
C ILE A 181 2.22 -25.49 3.96
N LEU A 182 3.13 -24.52 4.13
CA LEU A 182 4.36 -24.46 3.33
C LEU A 182 5.35 -25.57 3.68
N HIS A 183 5.49 -25.96 4.96
CA HIS A 183 6.31 -27.12 5.31
C HIS A 183 5.74 -28.42 4.74
N ALA A 184 4.42 -28.62 4.79
CA ALA A 184 3.78 -29.77 4.16
C ALA A 184 3.96 -29.77 2.63
N ALA A 185 3.87 -28.60 2.00
CA ALA A 185 4.12 -28.45 0.57
C ALA A 185 5.58 -28.77 0.22
N GLN A 186 6.54 -28.29 1.01
CA GLN A 186 7.96 -28.57 0.84
C GLN A 186 8.27 -30.07 0.98
N ALA A 187 7.69 -30.73 1.99
CA ALA A 187 7.83 -32.18 2.18
C ALA A 187 7.24 -32.98 1.01
N ALA A 188 6.17 -32.48 0.39
CA ALA A 188 5.57 -33.03 -0.83
C ALA A 188 6.27 -32.57 -2.13
N GLN A 189 7.45 -31.95 -2.06
CA GLN A 189 8.18 -31.43 -3.22
C GLN A 189 7.35 -30.46 -4.09
N TRP A 190 6.52 -29.65 -3.43
CA TRP A 190 5.60 -28.68 -4.04
C TRP A 190 4.54 -29.32 -4.96
N ALA A 191 4.24 -30.60 -4.76
CA ALA A 191 3.05 -31.25 -5.30
C ALA A 191 1.80 -30.84 -4.49
N PRO A 192 0.58 -30.96 -5.06
CA PRO A 192 -0.64 -30.66 -4.33
C PRO A 192 -0.75 -31.48 -3.03
N ILE A 193 -1.19 -30.82 -1.96
CA ILE A 193 -1.41 -31.43 -0.64
C ILE A 193 -2.86 -31.24 -0.22
N ARG A 194 -3.32 -32.12 0.66
CA ARG A 194 -4.50 -31.85 1.49
C ARG A 194 -4.02 -31.36 2.85
N HIS A 195 -4.47 -30.17 3.26
CA HIS A 195 -4.29 -29.67 4.62
C HIS A 195 -5.69 -29.49 5.24
N ARG A 196 -5.96 -30.20 6.34
CA ARG A 196 -7.31 -30.37 6.90
C ARG A 196 -8.30 -30.83 5.81
N ASP A 197 -9.35 -30.06 5.54
CA ASP A 197 -10.37 -30.39 4.52
C ASP A 197 -10.21 -29.59 3.22
N THR A 198 -9.05 -28.96 3.00
CA THR A 198 -8.79 -28.11 1.83
C THR A 198 -7.62 -28.63 1.00
N LEU A 199 -7.78 -28.58 -0.32
CA LEU A 199 -6.72 -28.86 -1.30
C LEU A 199 -5.88 -27.59 -1.47
N HIS A 200 -4.57 -27.74 -1.36
CA HIS A 200 -3.61 -26.68 -1.62
C HIS A 200 -2.63 -27.10 -2.69
N ASP A 201 -2.29 -26.16 -3.57
CA ASP A 201 -1.28 -26.30 -4.61
C ASP A 201 -0.44 -25.02 -4.71
N ARG A 202 0.41 -24.94 -5.75
CA ARG A 202 1.30 -23.81 -6.00
C ARG A 202 0.57 -22.47 -6.14
N ALA A 203 -0.70 -22.43 -6.54
CA ALA A 203 -1.46 -21.18 -6.59
C ALA A 203 -1.71 -20.66 -5.17
N SER A 204 -2.14 -21.54 -4.26
CA SER A 204 -2.35 -21.19 -2.85
C SER A 204 -1.04 -21.01 -2.07
N TYR A 205 0.03 -21.75 -2.39
CA TYR A 205 1.33 -21.60 -1.70
C TYR A 205 1.90 -20.20 -1.89
N ARG A 206 1.68 -19.58 -3.06
CA ARG A 206 2.09 -18.18 -3.30
C ARG A 206 1.48 -17.21 -2.29
N TYR A 207 0.21 -17.41 -1.93
CA TYR A 207 -0.46 -16.59 -0.92
C TYR A 207 0.21 -16.74 0.45
N PHE A 208 0.41 -17.99 0.91
CA PHE A 208 1.03 -18.26 2.21
C PHE A 208 2.48 -17.79 2.28
N TRP A 209 3.23 -17.93 1.19
CA TRP A 209 4.58 -17.38 1.07
C TRP A 209 4.60 -15.86 1.22
N GLN A 210 3.74 -15.15 0.48
CA GLN A 210 3.64 -13.70 0.57
C GLN A 210 3.19 -13.24 1.97
N LEU A 211 2.36 -14.04 2.64
CA LEU A 211 1.93 -13.78 4.01
C LEU A 211 3.11 -13.85 5.00
N ILE A 212 3.96 -14.87 4.88
CA ILE A 212 5.15 -15.03 5.72
C ILE A 212 6.22 -13.98 5.39
N GLU A 213 6.46 -13.68 4.11
CA GLU A 213 7.34 -12.57 3.71
C GLU A 213 6.88 -11.24 4.32
N ARG A 214 5.56 -10.99 4.33
CA ARG A 214 5.00 -9.80 4.97
C ARG A 214 5.23 -9.83 6.48
N ALA A 215 4.94 -10.95 7.15
CA ALA A 215 5.18 -11.12 8.58
C ALA A 215 6.63 -10.80 8.97
N HIS A 216 7.59 -11.34 8.21
CA HIS A 216 9.01 -11.09 8.38
C HIS A 216 9.35 -9.60 8.21
N ARG A 217 8.88 -8.97 7.12
CA ARG A 217 9.13 -7.55 6.83
C ARG A 217 8.48 -6.59 7.83
N THR A 218 7.37 -6.98 8.46
CA THR A 218 6.70 -6.19 9.50
C THR A 218 7.26 -6.44 10.91
N GLY A 219 8.30 -7.26 11.05
CA GLY A 219 8.94 -7.54 12.34
C GLY A 219 8.11 -8.41 13.28
N GLN A 220 7.15 -9.18 12.74
CA GLN A 220 6.43 -10.15 13.53
C GLN A 220 7.37 -11.32 13.89
N PRO A 221 7.35 -11.81 15.13
CA PRO A 221 8.19 -12.93 15.52
C PRO A 221 7.83 -14.17 14.70
N LEU A 222 8.81 -14.71 13.98
CA LEU A 222 8.73 -15.99 13.28
C LEU A 222 9.56 -17.03 14.04
N PRO A 223 9.20 -18.33 14.00
CA PRO A 223 10.00 -19.39 14.59
C PRO A 223 11.44 -19.37 14.04
N GLU A 224 12.44 -19.64 14.88
CA GLU A 224 13.86 -19.64 14.47
C GLU A 224 14.12 -20.60 13.31
N ALA A 225 13.47 -21.77 13.30
CA ALA A 225 13.56 -22.74 12.22
C ALA A 225 13.06 -22.16 10.88
N VAL A 226 11.96 -21.40 10.89
CA VAL A 226 11.42 -20.73 9.70
C VAL A 226 12.38 -19.67 9.18
N LEU A 227 12.98 -18.88 10.08
CA LEU A 227 13.99 -17.90 9.71
C LEU A 227 15.22 -18.57 9.08
N ALA A 228 15.70 -19.66 9.66
CA ALA A 228 16.85 -20.41 9.15
C ALA A 228 16.56 -21.08 7.80
N ASP A 229 15.37 -21.65 7.62
CA ASP A 229 15.02 -22.42 6.43
C ASP A 229 14.70 -21.52 5.22
N TRP A 230 14.08 -20.36 5.44
CA TRP A 230 13.50 -19.54 4.36
C TRP A 230 14.07 -18.13 4.23
N PHE A 231 14.75 -17.61 5.25
CA PHE A 231 15.28 -16.23 5.28
C PHE A 231 16.76 -16.14 5.68
N ALA A 232 17.47 -17.26 5.78
CA ALA A 232 18.92 -17.23 5.93
C ALA A 232 19.57 -16.73 4.63
N ASP A 233 20.50 -15.77 4.76
CA ASP A 233 21.30 -15.20 3.67
C ASP A 233 22.21 -16.24 2.98
#